data_AF-A0AAU1KTL1-F1
#
_entry.id   AF-A0AAU1KTL1-F1
#
_cell.length_a   1.000
_cell.length_b   1.000
_cell.length_c   1.000
_cell.angle_alpha   90.00
_cell.angle_beta   90.00
_cell.angle_gamma   90.00
#
_symmetry.space_group_name_H-M   'P 1'
#
loop_
_entity.id
_entity.type
_entity.pdbx_description
1 polymer ?
#
loop_
_entity_poly.entity_id
_entity_poly.type
_entity_poly.pdbx_seq_one_letter_code
_entity_poly.pdbx_strand_id
1 'polypeptide(L)'
;MTEMLTRPVTPAAGQYRNPRDFVKPEVWDREITLLMRDYPFDEVMATRLFHAAVSYLITAMERWDEPVPLEICCGRIVDIAVHVFILDTQNYREFCHEHFGGRFLEHIPEIAFKYDGSVERTAQIIHDNGFEVDWKLWEADYAKCGPCAPGQKCH
;
A
#
# COMPACT_ATOMS: atom_id res chain seq x y z
N MET A 1 19.25 32.74 18.28
CA MET A 1 18.75 32.58 16.90
C MET A 1 18.33 31.14 16.78
N THR A 2 17.04 30.88 16.98
CA THR A 2 16.47 29.53 17.04
C THR A 2 16.09 29.10 15.64
N GLU A 3 16.57 27.93 15.23
CA GLU A 3 16.33 27.29 13.94
C GLU A 3 14.81 27.12 13.70
N MET A 4 14.35 27.62 12.57
CA MET A 4 13.01 27.33 12.07
C MET A 4 13.00 25.91 11.54
N LEU A 5 12.31 25.00 12.25
CA LEU A 5 11.92 23.71 11.71
C LEU A 5 11.22 23.92 10.36
N THR A 6 11.82 23.38 9.31
CA THR A 6 11.24 23.31 7.97
C THR A 6 9.96 22.49 8.05
N ARG A 7 8.81 23.16 7.83
CA ARG A 7 7.51 22.51 7.65
C ARG A 7 7.60 21.46 6.53
N PRO A 8 6.93 20.31 6.65
CA PRO A 8 6.75 19.43 5.50
C PRO A 8 6.01 20.20 4.40
N VAL A 9 6.56 20.14 3.20
CA VAL A 9 5.95 20.72 2.00
C VAL A 9 4.73 19.88 1.65
N THR A 10 3.54 20.41 1.91
CA THR A 10 2.29 19.85 1.38
C THR A 10 2.34 19.89 -0.15
N PRO A 11 2.07 18.77 -0.86
CA PRO A 11 1.99 18.78 -2.32
C PRO A 11 0.98 19.85 -2.79
N ALA A 12 1.31 20.54 -3.88
CA ALA A 12 0.38 21.49 -4.49
C ALA A 12 -0.91 20.74 -4.88
N ALA A 13 -2.07 21.30 -4.53
CA ALA A 13 -3.35 20.73 -4.89
C ALA A 13 -3.45 20.58 -6.42
N GLY A 14 -3.66 19.36 -6.92
CA GLY A 14 -4.22 19.21 -8.27
C GLY A 14 -3.85 18.02 -9.15
N GLN A 15 -3.06 17.02 -8.71
CA GLN A 15 -3.12 15.69 -9.34
C GLN A 15 -2.40 14.65 -8.50
N TYR A 16 -3.17 13.85 -7.76
CA TYR A 16 -2.66 12.59 -7.24
C TYR A 16 -2.29 11.66 -8.40
N ARG A 17 -1.26 10.84 -8.19
CA ARG A 17 -0.96 9.72 -9.07
C ARG A 17 -2.14 8.75 -9.04
N ASN A 18 -2.55 8.28 -10.20
CA ASN A 18 -3.62 7.28 -10.30
C ASN A 18 -3.00 5.87 -10.20
N PRO A 19 -3.35 5.04 -9.22
CA PRO A 19 -2.82 3.68 -9.10
C PRO A 19 -3.14 2.79 -10.29
N ARG A 20 -4.20 3.08 -11.05
CA ARG A 20 -4.51 2.38 -12.31
C ARG A 20 -3.40 2.52 -13.34
N ASP A 21 -2.58 3.57 -13.26
CA ASP A 21 -1.47 3.79 -14.20
C ASP A 21 -0.27 2.86 -13.93
N PHE A 22 -0.27 2.13 -12.81
CA PHE A 22 0.81 1.23 -12.39
C PHE A 22 0.54 -0.25 -12.69
N VAL A 23 -0.63 -0.57 -13.25
CA VAL A 23 -0.98 -1.93 -13.65
C VAL A 23 -1.66 -1.91 -15.01
N LYS A 24 -1.55 -3.00 -15.76
CA LYS A 24 -2.26 -3.12 -17.04
C LYS A 24 -3.79 -3.14 -16.80
N PRO A 25 -4.62 -2.55 -17.67
CA PRO A 25 -6.08 -2.52 -17.48
C PRO A 25 -6.69 -3.90 -17.25
N GLU A 26 -6.23 -4.92 -17.98
CA GLU A 26 -6.68 -6.30 -17.82
C GLU A 26 -6.30 -6.92 -16.47
N VAL A 27 -5.18 -6.52 -15.87
CA VAL A 27 -4.79 -6.93 -14.52
C VAL A 27 -5.71 -6.24 -13.51
N TRP A 28 -5.98 -4.95 -13.69
CA TRP A 28 -6.88 -4.22 -12.81
C TRP A 28 -8.28 -4.87 -12.73
N ASP A 29 -8.90 -5.13 -13.87
CA ASP A 29 -10.25 -5.73 -13.92
C ASP A 29 -10.26 -7.17 -13.37
N ARG A 30 -9.15 -7.90 -13.58
CA ARG A 30 -8.94 -9.23 -13.05
C ARG A 30 -8.85 -9.25 -11.53
N GLU A 31 -8.04 -8.38 -10.92
CA GLU A 31 -7.87 -8.33 -9.46
C GLU A 31 -9.16 -7.88 -8.75
N ILE A 32 -9.94 -6.96 -9.35
CA ILE A 32 -11.29 -6.63 -8.86
C ILE A 32 -12.18 -7.87 -8.88
N THR A 33 -12.15 -8.64 -9.97
CA THR A 33 -12.95 -9.87 -10.10
C THR A 33 -12.54 -10.92 -9.07
N LEU A 34 -11.24 -11.10 -8.81
CA LEU A 34 -10.74 -12.02 -7.79
C LEU A 34 -11.17 -11.59 -6.38
N LEU A 35 -11.09 -10.29 -6.06
CA LEU A 35 -11.56 -9.73 -4.80
C LEU A 35 -13.04 -10.02 -4.55
N MET A 36 -13.91 -9.78 -5.54
CA MET A 36 -15.35 -10.06 -5.42
C MET A 36 -15.67 -11.56 -5.37
N ARG A 37 -14.83 -12.41 -5.98
CA ARG A 37 -15.01 -13.86 -5.97
C ARG A 37 -14.70 -14.46 -4.60
N ASP A 38 -13.60 -14.03 -4.00
CA ASP A 38 -13.05 -14.65 -2.79
C ASP A 38 -13.55 -14.01 -1.50
N TYR A 39 -14.03 -12.78 -1.57
CA TYR A 39 -14.49 -11.99 -0.43
C TYR A 39 -15.87 -11.37 -0.70
N PRO A 40 -16.67 -11.08 0.34
CA PRO A 40 -18.02 -10.53 0.19
C PRO A 40 -17.98 -9.02 -0.09
N PHE A 41 -17.20 -8.61 -1.11
CA PHE A 41 -17.08 -7.24 -1.57
C PHE A 41 -17.91 -7.04 -2.83
N ASP A 42 -18.55 -5.88 -2.93
CA ASP A 42 -19.06 -5.38 -4.20
C ASP A 42 -17.93 -4.74 -5.03
N GLU A 43 -18.23 -4.42 -6.29
CA GLU A 43 -17.26 -3.81 -7.21
C GLU A 43 -16.70 -2.48 -6.69
N VAL A 44 -17.53 -1.70 -5.99
CA VAL A 44 -17.13 -0.40 -5.42
C VAL A 44 -16.07 -0.61 -4.33
N MET A 45 -16.31 -1.51 -3.38
CA MET A 45 -15.34 -1.82 -2.33
C MET A 45 -14.09 -2.48 -2.91
N ALA A 46 -14.23 -3.45 -3.82
CA ALA A 46 -13.10 -4.12 -4.47
C ALA A 46 -12.21 -3.12 -5.22
N THR A 47 -12.81 -2.15 -5.93
CA THR A 47 -12.08 -1.06 -6.61
C THR A 47 -11.32 -0.19 -5.62
N ARG A 48 -11.94 0.21 -4.50
CA ARG A 48 -11.30 1.02 -3.45
C ARG A 48 -10.14 0.28 -2.79
N LEU A 49 -10.32 -1.02 -2.53
CA LEU A 49 -9.30 -1.87 -1.93
C LEU A 49 -8.11 -2.09 -2.86
N PHE A 50 -8.36 -2.37 -4.14
CA PHE A 50 -7.27 -2.57 -5.09
C PHE A 50 -6.51 -1.27 -5.38
N HIS A 51 -7.20 -0.13 -5.40
CA HIS A 51 -6.57 1.19 -5.40
C HIS A 51 -5.60 1.34 -4.22
N ALA A 52 -6.06 1.05 -3.00
CA ALA A 52 -5.22 1.15 -1.80
C ALA A 52 -4.02 0.18 -1.84
N ALA A 53 -4.22 -1.05 -2.33
CA ALA A 53 -3.17 -2.06 -2.44
C ALA A 53 -2.06 -1.62 -3.41
N VAL A 54 -2.41 -1.11 -4.60
CA VAL A 54 -1.41 -0.65 -5.57
C VAL A 54 -0.66 0.58 -5.04
N SER A 55 -1.35 1.56 -4.45
CA SER A 55 -0.69 2.70 -3.80
C SER A 55 0.30 2.26 -2.73
N TYR A 56 -0.11 1.34 -1.86
CA TYR A 56 0.75 0.79 -0.80
C TYR A 56 2.00 0.10 -1.37
N LEU A 57 1.84 -0.79 -2.35
CA LEU A 57 2.95 -1.56 -2.92
C LEU A 57 3.93 -0.67 -3.69
N ILE A 58 3.44 0.30 -4.45
CA ILE A 58 4.31 1.27 -5.13
C ILE A 58 5.08 2.10 -4.12
N THR A 59 4.41 2.60 -3.07
CA THR A 59 5.09 3.31 -1.99
C THR A 59 6.13 2.44 -1.28
N ALA A 60 5.85 1.14 -1.06
CA ALA A 60 6.81 0.19 -0.51
C ALA A 60 8.08 0.09 -1.35
N MET A 61 7.93 -0.08 -2.66
CA MET A 61 9.03 -0.21 -3.62
C MET A 61 9.84 1.08 -3.74
N GLU A 62 9.17 2.23 -3.87
CA GLU A 62 9.82 3.52 -4.08
C GLU A 62 10.56 4.02 -2.83
N ARG A 63 10.09 3.65 -1.64
CA ARG A 63 10.71 4.04 -0.35
C ARG A 63 11.62 2.97 0.24
N TRP A 64 11.90 1.92 -0.52
CA TRP A 64 12.64 0.75 -0.03
C TRP A 64 14.07 1.06 0.43
N ASP A 65 14.76 1.93 -0.30
CA ASP A 65 16.17 2.25 -0.07
C ASP A 65 16.35 3.54 0.77
N GLU A 66 15.30 3.97 1.48
CA GLU A 66 15.37 5.10 2.42
C GLU A 66 16.39 4.80 3.56
N PRO A 67 17.19 5.79 4.01
CA PRO A 67 18.24 5.57 5.03
C PRO A 67 17.72 5.05 6.36
N VAL A 68 16.47 5.40 6.70
CA VAL A 68 15.75 4.90 7.87
C VAL A 68 14.53 4.15 7.36
N PRO A 69 14.40 2.84 7.66
CA PRO A 69 13.22 2.06 7.27
C PRO A 69 11.94 2.70 7.78
N LEU A 70 10.95 2.88 6.92
CA LEU A 70 9.68 3.54 7.26
C LEU A 70 8.66 2.61 7.94
N GLU A 71 8.91 1.30 7.95
CA GLU A 71 8.09 0.34 8.69
C GLU A 71 6.59 0.37 8.31
N ILE A 72 6.30 0.36 7.01
CA ILE A 72 4.93 0.48 6.51
C ILE A 72 4.13 -0.80 6.72
N CYS A 73 2.88 -0.65 7.14
CA CYS A 73 1.93 -1.73 7.33
C CYS A 73 0.53 -1.29 6.90
N CYS A 74 -0.20 -2.19 6.26
CA CYS A 74 -1.60 -1.95 5.94
C CYS A 74 -2.54 -2.52 7.03
N GLY A 75 -3.72 -1.91 7.15
CA GLY A 75 -4.79 -2.46 7.98
C GLY A 75 -5.34 -3.75 7.38
N ARG A 76 -5.99 -4.58 8.20
CA ARG A 76 -6.48 -5.91 7.79
C ARG A 76 -7.31 -5.89 6.51
N ILE A 77 -8.17 -4.89 6.30
CA ILE A 77 -9.05 -4.84 5.14
C ILE A 77 -8.25 -4.57 3.85
N VAL A 78 -7.24 -3.70 3.90
CA VAL A 78 -6.37 -3.40 2.75
C VAL A 78 -5.42 -4.57 2.48
N ASP A 79 -4.94 -5.23 3.54
CA ASP A 79 -4.07 -6.41 3.46
C ASP A 79 -4.72 -7.55 2.65
N ILE A 80 -6.06 -7.68 2.70
CA ILE A 80 -6.79 -8.64 1.85
C ILE A 80 -6.52 -8.41 0.36
N ALA A 81 -6.55 -7.16 -0.11
CA ALA A 81 -6.28 -6.86 -1.52
C ALA A 81 -4.81 -6.99 -1.89
N VAL A 82 -3.91 -6.68 -0.95
CA VAL A 82 -2.48 -6.96 -1.11
C VAL A 82 -2.25 -8.47 -1.27
N HIS A 83 -2.86 -9.31 -0.44
CA HIS A 83 -2.77 -10.77 -0.54
C HIS A 83 -3.37 -11.32 -1.83
N VAL A 84 -4.55 -10.83 -2.24
CA VAL A 84 -5.16 -11.26 -3.51
C VAL A 84 -4.19 -11.00 -4.68
N PHE A 85 -3.59 -9.81 -4.73
CA PHE A 85 -2.66 -9.49 -5.81
C PHE A 85 -1.38 -10.34 -5.75
N ILE A 86 -0.79 -10.52 -4.56
CA ILE A 86 0.40 -11.39 -4.37
C ILE A 86 0.13 -12.83 -4.83
N LEU A 87 -1.09 -13.34 -4.58
CA LEU A 87 -1.48 -14.70 -4.98
C LEU A 87 -1.67 -14.84 -6.50
N ASP A 88 -1.92 -13.74 -7.23
CA ASP A 88 -1.73 -13.70 -8.68
C ASP A 88 -0.23 -13.56 -9.03
N THR A 89 0.51 -14.60 -8.68
CA THR A 89 1.98 -14.59 -8.66
C THR A 89 2.64 -14.22 -9.99
N GLN A 90 1.98 -14.45 -11.13
CA GLN A 90 2.51 -14.01 -12.43
C GLN A 90 2.43 -12.49 -12.54
N ASN A 91 1.24 -11.92 -12.36
CA ASN A 91 1.03 -10.48 -12.50
C ASN A 91 1.76 -9.69 -11.41
N TYR A 92 1.80 -10.21 -10.18
CA TYR A 92 2.57 -9.60 -9.09
C TYR A 92 4.07 -9.59 -9.39
N ARG A 93 4.63 -10.68 -9.94
CA ARG A 93 6.05 -10.73 -10.30
C ARG A 93 6.39 -9.75 -11.42
N GLU A 94 5.54 -9.65 -12.44
CA GLU A 94 5.70 -8.66 -13.52
C GLU A 94 5.63 -7.23 -12.96
N PHE A 95 4.66 -6.96 -12.09
CA PHE A 95 4.49 -5.67 -11.42
C PHE A 95 5.72 -5.27 -10.59
N CYS A 96 6.25 -6.17 -9.75
CA CYS A 96 7.48 -5.89 -9.00
C CYS A 96 8.67 -5.66 -9.93
N HIS A 97 8.81 -6.48 -10.99
CA HIS A 97 9.92 -6.31 -11.92
C HIS A 97 9.90 -4.93 -12.57
N GLU A 98 8.72 -4.45 -12.98
CA GLU A 98 8.53 -3.15 -13.63
C GLU A 98 8.80 -1.99 -12.66
N HIS A 99 8.25 -2.04 -11.44
CA HIS A 99 8.25 -0.90 -10.52
C HIS A 99 9.35 -0.94 -9.44
N PHE A 100 10.12 -2.04 -9.35
CA PHE A 100 11.15 -2.24 -8.34
C PHE A 100 12.56 -2.39 -8.90
N GLY A 101 12.82 -1.85 -10.10
CA GLY A 101 14.13 -1.94 -10.74
C GLY A 101 14.54 -3.39 -11.02
N GLY A 102 13.58 -4.24 -11.40
CA GLY A 102 13.79 -5.65 -11.68
C GLY A 102 13.85 -6.58 -10.46
N ARG A 103 13.75 -6.03 -9.24
CA ARG A 103 13.69 -6.81 -7.98
C ARG A 103 12.29 -7.41 -7.76
N PHE A 104 12.19 -8.34 -6.80
CA PHE A 104 10.93 -8.89 -6.34
C PHE A 104 10.67 -8.43 -4.91
N LEU A 105 9.42 -8.03 -4.65
CA LEU A 105 8.96 -7.56 -3.35
C LEU A 105 8.44 -8.76 -2.54
N GLU A 106 9.26 -9.27 -1.63
CA GLU A 106 9.01 -10.45 -0.82
C GLU A 106 8.01 -10.17 0.30
N HIS A 107 6.83 -10.76 0.24
CA HIS A 107 5.90 -10.68 1.36
C HIS A 107 6.32 -11.61 2.50
N ILE A 108 6.76 -11.03 3.62
CA ILE A 108 7.16 -11.78 4.83
C ILE A 108 6.23 -11.39 5.98
N PRO A 109 5.16 -12.17 6.24
CA PRO A 109 4.26 -11.89 7.34
C PRO A 109 4.92 -12.21 8.68
N GLU A 110 4.73 -11.35 9.66
CA GLU A 110 4.95 -11.68 11.06
C GLU A 110 3.90 -12.64 11.59
N ILE A 111 4.24 -13.25 12.73
CA ILE A 111 3.35 -14.15 13.45
C ILE A 111 2.38 -13.35 14.35
N ALA A 112 2.82 -12.22 14.88
CA ALA A 112 2.04 -11.39 15.80
C ALA A 112 1.50 -10.14 15.09
N PHE A 113 0.22 -9.84 15.32
CA PHE A 113 -0.36 -8.56 14.94
C PHE A 113 0.22 -7.44 15.81
N LYS A 114 0.53 -6.31 15.18
CA LYS A 114 0.97 -5.10 15.88
C LYS A 114 -0.22 -4.16 16.07
N TYR A 115 -0.11 -3.26 17.05
CA TYR A 115 -1.14 -2.29 17.42
C TYR A 115 -0.49 -0.99 17.88
N ASP A 116 0.39 -0.44 17.04
CA ASP A 116 1.33 0.65 17.38
C ASP A 116 1.12 1.92 16.53
N GLY A 117 -0.01 2.02 15.83
CA GLY A 117 -0.35 3.14 14.95
C GLY A 117 0.38 3.15 13.61
N SER A 118 1.07 2.07 13.23
CA SER A 118 1.77 1.96 11.94
C SER A 118 0.84 2.09 10.72
N VAL A 119 -0.43 1.68 10.82
CA VAL A 119 -1.42 1.83 9.73
C VAL A 119 -1.70 3.29 9.42
N GLU A 120 -1.93 4.12 10.45
CA GLU A 120 -2.14 5.56 10.29
C GLU A 120 -0.90 6.23 9.67
N ARG A 121 0.30 5.90 10.19
CA ARG A 121 1.55 6.40 9.62
C ARG A 121 1.72 6.00 8.16
N THR A 122 1.34 4.77 7.81
CA THR A 122 1.42 4.27 6.43
C THR A 122 0.48 5.03 5.50
N ALA A 123 -0.74 5.32 5.94
CA ALA A 123 -1.67 6.16 5.18
C ALA A 123 -1.05 7.54 4.89
N GLN A 124 -0.41 8.17 5.88
CA GLN A 124 0.30 9.44 5.68
C GLN A 124 1.48 9.31 4.70
N ILE A 125 2.29 8.24 4.81
CA ILE A 125 3.42 7.99 3.90
C ILE A 125 2.93 7.83 2.45
N ILE A 126 1.81 7.13 2.23
CA ILE A 126 1.20 6.97 0.90
C ILE A 126 0.73 8.31 0.35
N HIS A 127 0.05 9.11 1.17
CA HIS A 127 -0.38 10.46 0.81
C HIS A 127 0.83 11.33 0.41
N ASP A 128 1.89 11.31 1.22
CA ASP A 128 3.12 12.07 0.96
C ASP A 128 3.91 11.51 -0.23
N ASN A 129 3.63 10.28 -0.65
CA ASN A 129 4.12 9.68 -1.89
C ASN A 129 3.30 10.06 -3.14
N GLY A 130 2.30 10.93 -2.98
CA GLY A 130 1.53 11.53 -4.06
C GLY A 130 0.31 10.71 -4.50
N PHE A 131 -0.16 9.75 -3.68
CA PHE A 131 -1.39 9.02 -3.94
C PHE A 131 -2.57 9.58 -3.13
N GLU A 132 -3.77 9.47 -3.68
CA GLU A 132 -4.98 9.74 -2.92
C GLU A 132 -5.19 8.63 -1.88
N VAL A 133 -5.53 9.02 -0.66
CA VAL A 133 -5.83 8.08 0.43
C VAL A 133 -7.31 8.13 0.73
N ASP A 134 -7.94 6.96 0.68
CA ASP A 134 -9.29 6.77 1.21
C ASP A 134 -9.22 6.69 2.74
N TRP A 135 -9.21 7.85 3.39
CA TRP A 135 -9.04 7.94 4.84
C TRP A 135 -10.05 7.10 5.62
N LYS A 136 -11.31 7.02 5.16
CA LYS A 136 -12.33 6.20 5.83
C LYS A 136 -12.01 4.71 5.77
N LEU A 137 -11.45 4.25 4.64
CA LEU A 137 -11.02 2.86 4.49
C LEU A 137 -9.85 2.54 5.41
N TRP A 138 -8.86 3.43 5.50
CA TRP A 138 -7.68 3.23 6.34
C TRP A 138 -8.00 3.37 7.84
N GLU A 139 -8.84 4.34 8.22
CA GLU A 139 -9.31 4.59 9.59
C GLU A 139 -10.07 3.41 10.19
N ALA A 140 -10.76 2.61 9.37
CA ALA A 140 -11.51 1.43 9.81
C ALA A 140 -10.64 0.42 10.57
N ASP A 141 -9.34 0.39 10.27
CA ASP A 141 -8.36 -0.51 10.87
C ASP A 141 -7.20 0.20 11.58
N TYR A 142 -7.30 1.50 11.91
CA TYR A 142 -6.24 2.20 12.66
C TYR A 142 -5.86 1.51 13.97
N ALA A 143 -6.85 0.91 14.63
CA ALA A 143 -6.66 0.13 15.86
C ALA A 143 -6.44 -1.39 15.61
N LYS A 144 -6.27 -1.83 14.36
CA LYS A 144 -6.10 -3.23 13.94
C LYS A 144 -5.06 -3.34 12.81
N CYS A 145 -3.79 -3.17 13.17
CA CYS A 145 -2.68 -3.31 12.23
C CYS A 145 -2.43 -4.78 11.87
N GLY A 146 -2.10 -5.07 10.60
CA GLY A 146 -1.72 -6.40 10.11
C GLY A 146 -0.43 -6.92 10.76
N PRO A 147 -0.08 -8.21 10.59
CA PRO A 147 1.10 -8.77 11.22
C PRO A 147 2.34 -8.51 10.36
N CYS A 148 2.82 -7.26 10.28
CA CYS A 148 4.05 -6.90 9.56
C CYS A 148 4.97 -6.02 10.44
N ALA A 149 6.30 -6.21 10.32
CA ALA A 149 7.26 -5.69 11.29
C ALA A 149 7.82 -4.31 11.03
N PRO A 150 7.81 -3.45 12.07
CA PRO A 150 8.87 -2.52 12.37
C PRO A 150 10.29 -3.03 12.07
N GLY A 151 10.88 -2.46 11.03
CA GLY A 151 12.32 -2.47 10.80
C GLY A 151 12.82 -3.68 10.04
N GLN A 152 11.90 -4.50 9.53
CA GLN A 152 12.21 -5.69 8.73
C GLN A 152 11.71 -5.50 7.30
N LYS A 153 12.54 -5.93 6.35
CA LYS A 153 12.28 -5.97 4.91
C LYS A 153 11.18 -6.99 4.62
N CYS A 154 9.92 -6.62 4.86
CA CYS A 154 8.76 -7.49 4.65
C CYS A 154 8.11 -7.31 3.27
N HIS A 155 8.86 -6.72 2.35
CA HIS A 155 8.51 -6.43 0.96
C HIS A 155 9.80 -6.34 0.12
#